data_AF-A0A9D9HR40-F1
#
_entry.id   AF-A0A9D9HR40-F1
#
_cell.length_a   1.000
_cell.length_b   1.000
_cell.length_c   1.000
_cell.angle_alpha   90.00
_cell.angle_beta   90.00
_cell.angle_gamma   90.00
#
_symmetry.space_group_name_H-M   'P 1'
#
loop_
_entity.id
_entity.type
_entity.pdbx_description
1 polymer ?
#
loop_
_entity_poly.entity_id
_entity_poly.type
_entity_poly.pdbx_seq_one_letter_code
_entity_poly.pdbx_strand_id
1 'polypeptide(L)'
;MKKNFFFMAFSVLFTLIFPGTFFGAESTLNNGIAVYKYETKSHVDKELSDFPDEAAVRVSLWKEIFESELKEPALISHKVFTADNGKKWRFWAEDRNTHTAYIFSPEQDNVFSSSNQGTWIAFRDNATGKTDRIRIILRSKYSCYLDFTPKNNQTVLNLYALNALYSGDVTISLDFTSVYKLEFSQIYRITGPMLMWNYCSPDLTMYRNNRNLDKKIRQNLSRLTYNEDSCFDEKGNPVRISDGEPSPVYNGVNCSGFLKWVVDGMVYPVIGQGLFVEPLKTKTVVFDEQDFETNPIAVSSTKNYSRIYEPERDPFFGLDWSRNLAAAAASVFCGRNLTPEEAGTDVKKQPFQLCYDSKGKAVKTTGYMKQMGYSVKILESLLYALAIDEPDTVFLGSLNKEMTDTNGKNTLRQHYHTVVFVPYFTADGGFTVSVFESGTETTIAAFIERHSEEFVHLTRIGTPSLIYFKAPVKP
;
A
#
# COMPACT_ATOMS: atom_id res chain seq x y z
N MET A 1 -52.80 -28.96 -6.06
CA MET A 1 -51.63 -28.07 -6.25
C MET A 1 -51.53 -27.13 -5.06
N LYS A 2 -50.35 -27.07 -4.41
CA LYS A 2 -49.83 -26.06 -3.45
C LYS A 2 -50.71 -25.74 -2.21
N LYS A 3 -50.42 -26.34 -1.05
CA LYS A 3 -49.41 -25.99 -0.01
C LYS A 3 -50.00 -25.10 1.10
N ASN A 4 -50.28 -25.75 2.22
CA ASN A 4 -50.44 -25.22 3.56
C ASN A 4 -49.14 -24.52 4.03
N PHE A 5 -49.25 -23.49 4.88
CA PHE A 5 -48.60 -23.46 6.20
C PHE A 5 -49.17 -22.32 7.04
N PHE A 6 -49.76 -22.69 8.17
CA PHE A 6 -50.22 -21.85 9.28
C PHE A 6 -49.47 -22.40 10.50
N PHE A 7 -48.80 -21.57 11.30
CA PHE A 7 -48.96 -21.58 12.77
C PHE A 7 -48.18 -20.46 13.47
N MET A 8 -48.87 -19.95 14.48
CA MET A 8 -48.51 -18.97 15.50
C MET A 8 -47.38 -19.42 16.45
N ALA A 9 -46.62 -18.40 16.89
CA ALA A 9 -46.17 -18.10 18.25
C ALA A 9 -45.80 -19.24 19.23
N PHE A 10 -44.54 -19.22 19.66
CA PHE A 10 -44.19 -19.44 21.06
C PHE A 10 -43.05 -18.49 21.45
N SER A 11 -43.37 -17.55 22.35
CA SER A 11 -42.43 -16.66 23.03
C SER A 11 -42.24 -17.22 24.43
N VAL A 12 -41.04 -17.70 24.76
CA VAL A 12 -40.57 -17.77 26.15
C VAL A 12 -39.10 -17.37 26.22
N LEU A 13 -38.91 -16.27 26.94
CA LEU A 13 -37.72 -15.69 27.53
C LEU A 13 -36.75 -16.73 28.13
N PHE A 14 -35.47 -16.68 27.77
CA PHE A 14 -34.38 -17.02 28.69
C PHE A 14 -33.17 -16.13 28.39
N THR A 15 -33.11 -15.01 29.09
CA THR A 15 -31.93 -14.15 29.18
C THR A 15 -31.09 -14.67 30.34
N LEU A 16 -29.95 -15.30 30.05
CA LEU A 16 -28.87 -15.44 31.03
C LEU A 16 -27.57 -15.02 30.36
N ILE A 17 -26.92 -14.09 31.06
CA ILE A 17 -25.79 -13.27 30.68
C ILE A 17 -24.51 -14.11 30.75
N PHE A 18 -23.80 -14.23 29.64
CA PHE A 18 -22.36 -14.48 29.61
C PHE A 18 -21.76 -13.55 28.54
N PRO A 19 -20.91 -12.56 28.91
CA PRO A 19 -20.22 -11.74 27.94
C PRO A 19 -18.97 -12.49 27.49
N GLY A 20 -19.05 -13.08 26.31
CA GLY A 20 -17.93 -13.73 25.64
C GLY A 20 -18.13 -13.61 24.14
N THR A 21 -18.04 -12.39 23.61
CA THR A 21 -18.05 -12.15 22.17
C THR A 21 -16.83 -12.83 21.56
N PHE A 22 -17.08 -13.98 20.94
CA PHE A 22 -16.27 -14.53 19.87
C PHE A 22 -16.21 -13.52 18.73
N PHE A 23 -15.10 -12.80 18.62
CA PHE A 23 -14.74 -12.10 17.39
C PHE A 23 -13.72 -12.98 16.66
N GLY A 24 -14.22 -13.75 15.69
CA GLY A 24 -13.40 -14.57 14.81
C GLY A 24 -12.79 -13.70 13.73
N ALA A 25 -11.47 -13.77 13.56
CA ALA A 25 -10.79 -13.27 12.38
C ALA A 25 -11.21 -14.12 11.17
N GLU A 26 -11.84 -13.52 10.17
CA GLU A 26 -11.97 -14.17 8.85
C GLU A 26 -10.65 -14.01 8.09
N SER A 27 -9.78 -15.00 8.21
CA SER A 27 -8.69 -15.20 7.24
C SER A 27 -9.24 -15.97 6.05
N THR A 28 -9.28 -15.37 4.86
CA THR A 28 -9.39 -16.15 3.62
C THR A 28 -7.98 -16.36 3.08
N LEU A 29 -7.45 -17.56 3.33
CA LEU A 29 -6.17 -18.03 2.81
C LEU A 29 -6.44 -18.84 1.54
N ASN A 30 -6.21 -18.25 0.37
CA ASN A 30 -5.98 -19.02 -0.86
C ASN A 30 -4.47 -19.15 -1.06
N ASN A 31 -3.99 -20.38 -1.27
CA ASN A 31 -2.58 -20.71 -1.59
C ASN A 31 -1.52 -20.38 -0.51
N GLY A 32 -1.89 -20.34 0.77
CA GLY A 32 -0.91 -20.17 1.86
C GLY A 32 -0.38 -18.75 2.07
N ILE A 33 -1.02 -17.74 1.46
CA ILE A 33 -0.76 -16.32 1.66
C ILE A 33 -1.85 -15.74 2.56
N ALA A 34 -1.45 -15.25 3.73
CA ALA A 34 -2.41 -14.69 4.67
C ALA A 34 -2.72 -13.25 4.25
N VAL A 35 -3.94 -13.01 3.79
CA VAL A 35 -4.47 -11.66 3.63
C VAL A 35 -5.17 -11.28 4.92
N TYR A 36 -4.61 -10.31 5.65
CA TYR A 36 -5.20 -9.82 6.90
C TYR A 36 -6.02 -8.56 6.61
N LYS A 37 -7.30 -8.55 7.04
CA LYS A 37 -8.07 -7.32 7.22
C LYS A 37 -7.63 -6.67 8.53
N TYR A 38 -7.29 -5.39 8.47
CA TYR A 38 -6.85 -4.63 9.64
C TYR A 38 -8.01 -4.40 10.60
N GLU A 39 -7.99 -5.06 11.76
CA GLU A 39 -8.82 -4.67 12.90
C GLU A 39 -7.94 -4.19 14.06
N THR A 40 -8.30 -3.02 14.54
CA THR A 40 -7.58 -2.20 15.51
C THR A 40 -7.77 -2.70 16.94
N LYS A 41 -6.70 -3.23 17.53
CA LYS A 41 -6.31 -2.87 18.90
C LYS A 41 -4.94 -2.21 18.89
N SER A 42 -4.72 -1.32 19.84
CA SER A 42 -3.61 -0.37 19.97
C SER A 42 -2.23 -0.99 20.20
N HIS A 43 -2.00 -2.26 19.84
CA HIS A 43 -0.71 -2.88 20.04
C HIS A 43 0.34 -2.25 19.15
N VAL A 44 1.50 -1.95 19.70
CA VAL A 44 2.66 -1.46 18.93
C VAL A 44 3.68 -2.57 18.90
N ASP A 45 3.89 -3.16 17.72
CA ASP A 45 4.94 -4.16 17.51
C ASP A 45 6.30 -3.59 17.90
N LYS A 46 7.14 -4.41 18.51
CA LYS A 46 8.49 -4.02 18.91
C LYS A 46 9.41 -3.90 17.71
N GLU A 47 10.48 -3.13 17.85
CA GLU A 47 11.58 -3.17 16.88
C GLU A 47 12.12 -4.59 16.72
N LEU A 48 12.67 -4.91 15.54
CA LEU A 48 13.21 -6.25 15.28
C LEU A 48 14.45 -6.57 16.15
N SER A 49 15.11 -5.56 16.70
CA SER A 49 16.16 -5.68 17.72
C SER A 49 15.64 -6.29 19.04
N ASP A 50 14.39 -5.99 19.40
CA ASP A 50 13.70 -6.44 20.62
C ASP A 50 12.63 -7.50 20.32
N PHE A 51 12.80 -8.23 19.22
CA PHE A 51 11.85 -9.20 18.70
C PHE A 51 11.51 -10.28 19.75
N PRO A 52 10.22 -10.56 20.01
CA PRO A 52 9.82 -11.58 20.98
C PRO A 52 10.11 -12.98 20.42
N ASP A 53 11.12 -13.65 20.99
CA ASP A 53 11.51 -15.01 20.61
C ASP A 53 11.89 -15.87 21.83
N GLU A 54 11.59 -17.17 21.78
CA GLU A 54 12.08 -18.19 22.73
C GLU A 54 12.47 -19.46 22.00
N ALA A 55 13.70 -19.48 21.51
CA ALA A 55 14.23 -20.62 20.78
C ALA A 55 14.23 -21.90 21.63
N ALA A 56 14.58 -21.85 22.92
CA ALA A 56 14.64 -23.04 23.78
C ALA A 56 13.26 -23.73 23.91
N VAL A 57 12.21 -22.95 24.17
CA VAL A 57 10.83 -23.47 24.26
C VAL A 57 10.37 -24.00 22.90
N ARG A 58 10.59 -23.22 21.83
CA ARG A 58 10.25 -23.65 20.47
C ARG A 58 10.94 -24.96 20.09
N VAL A 59 12.24 -25.10 20.38
CA VAL A 59 13.02 -26.31 20.08
C VAL A 59 12.55 -27.50 20.92
N SER A 60 12.01 -27.29 22.12
CA SER A 60 11.43 -28.39 22.92
C SER A 60 10.22 -29.05 22.22
N LEU A 61 9.55 -28.34 21.31
CA LEU A 61 8.42 -28.82 20.51
C LEU A 61 8.86 -29.59 19.26
N TRP A 62 10.17 -29.70 19.00
CA TRP A 62 10.74 -30.32 17.80
C TRP A 62 10.12 -31.67 17.45
N LYS A 63 10.09 -32.58 18.41
CA LYS A 63 9.58 -33.95 18.20
C LYS A 63 8.11 -33.96 17.80
N GLU A 64 7.32 -33.06 18.37
CA GLU A 64 5.89 -32.96 18.10
C GLU A 64 5.62 -32.41 16.69
N ILE A 65 6.41 -31.43 16.27
CA ILE A 65 6.24 -30.76 14.98
C ILE A 65 6.85 -31.57 13.83
N PHE A 66 8.09 -32.05 13.97
CA PHE A 66 8.86 -32.60 12.84
C PHE A 66 8.96 -34.12 12.81
N GLU A 67 8.87 -34.81 13.95
CA GLU A 67 9.14 -36.27 14.03
C GLU A 67 7.89 -37.12 14.28
N SER A 68 6.85 -36.54 14.88
CA SER A 68 5.61 -37.25 15.19
C SER A 68 4.78 -37.49 13.94
N GLU A 69 3.99 -38.57 13.94
CA GLU A 69 2.95 -38.78 12.94
C GLU A 69 2.01 -37.57 12.87
N LEU A 70 1.54 -37.26 11.66
CA LEU A 70 0.59 -36.18 11.47
C LEU A 70 -0.70 -36.54 12.19
N LYS A 71 -1.14 -35.68 13.10
CA LYS A 71 -2.41 -35.81 13.82
C LYS A 71 -3.40 -34.77 13.31
N GLU A 72 -4.68 -35.11 13.38
CA GLU A 72 -5.76 -34.13 13.26
C GLU A 72 -5.51 -32.96 14.21
N PRO A 73 -5.64 -31.69 13.77
CA PRO A 73 -5.33 -30.53 14.60
C PRO A 73 -6.08 -30.51 15.94
N ALA A 74 -7.32 -31.00 15.96
CA ALA A 74 -8.13 -31.12 17.17
C ALA A 74 -7.56 -32.09 18.23
N LEU A 75 -6.66 -33.00 17.83
CA LEU A 75 -6.00 -33.97 18.70
C LEU A 75 -4.64 -33.49 19.22
N ILE A 76 -4.18 -32.31 18.79
CA ILE A 76 -2.91 -31.73 19.22
C ILE A 76 -3.13 -30.96 20.53
N SER A 77 -2.28 -31.24 21.52
CA SER A 77 -2.42 -30.64 22.84
C SER A 77 -2.07 -29.16 22.80
N HIS A 78 -3.01 -28.31 23.20
CA HIS A 78 -2.73 -26.89 23.40
C HIS A 78 -1.85 -26.74 24.64
N LYS A 79 -0.67 -26.14 24.49
CA LYS A 79 0.29 -25.92 25.58
C LYS A 79 0.52 -24.43 25.77
N VAL A 80 0.55 -23.99 27.02
CA VAL A 80 0.96 -22.63 27.38
C VAL A 80 2.25 -22.72 28.15
N PHE A 81 3.25 -21.99 27.70
CA PHE A 81 4.57 -21.87 28.31
C PHE A 81 4.69 -20.49 28.93
N THR A 82 5.41 -20.39 30.05
CA THR A 82 5.75 -19.11 30.67
C THR A 82 7.27 -19.07 30.79
N ALA A 83 7.93 -18.07 30.18
CA ALA A 83 9.37 -17.85 30.38
C ALA A 83 9.64 -17.24 31.75
N ASP A 84 10.91 -17.25 32.13
CA ASP A 84 11.42 -16.67 33.36
C ASP A 84 11.10 -15.16 33.50
N ASN A 85 10.94 -14.46 32.37
CA ASN A 85 10.54 -13.06 32.31
C ASN A 85 9.02 -12.83 32.44
N GLY A 86 8.23 -13.89 32.69
CA GLY A 86 6.78 -13.85 32.82
C GLY A 86 5.99 -13.78 31.51
N LYS A 87 6.66 -13.66 30.35
CA LYS A 87 5.98 -13.73 29.04
C LYS A 87 5.47 -15.13 28.79
N LYS A 88 4.31 -15.22 28.13
CA LYS A 88 3.70 -16.49 27.79
C LYS A 88 3.76 -16.76 26.29
N TRP A 89 3.90 -18.02 25.93
CA TRP A 89 3.65 -18.51 24.57
C TRP A 89 2.59 -19.57 24.59
N ARG A 90 1.82 -19.65 23.51
CA ARG A 90 0.90 -20.74 23.26
C ARG A 90 1.37 -21.53 22.05
N PHE A 91 1.29 -22.85 22.17
CA PHE A 91 1.42 -23.79 21.08
C PHE A 91 0.08 -24.44 20.80
N TRP A 92 -0.31 -24.49 19.52
CA TRP A 92 -1.50 -25.18 19.04
C TRP A 92 -1.35 -25.54 17.55
N ALA A 93 -2.34 -26.23 17.00
CA ALA A 93 -2.41 -26.51 15.58
C ALA A 93 -3.75 -26.05 14.97
N GLU A 94 -3.70 -25.68 13.70
CA GLU A 94 -4.86 -25.30 12.89
C GLU A 94 -4.85 -26.09 11.58
N ASP A 95 -6.02 -26.53 11.12
CA ASP A 95 -6.16 -27.03 9.76
C ASP A 95 -6.18 -25.85 8.78
N ARG A 96 -5.37 -25.94 7.72
CA ARG A 96 -5.25 -24.97 6.64
C ARG A 96 -5.33 -25.67 5.29
N ASN A 97 -6.42 -26.41 5.10
CA ASN A 97 -6.79 -27.07 3.86
C ASN A 97 -5.77 -28.14 3.42
N THR A 98 -4.73 -27.75 2.69
CA THR A 98 -3.67 -28.67 2.24
C THR A 98 -2.59 -28.89 3.31
N HIS A 99 -2.59 -28.10 4.38
CA HIS A 99 -1.57 -28.18 5.42
C HIS A 99 -2.17 -28.13 6.81
N THR A 100 -1.51 -28.78 7.76
CA THR A 100 -1.66 -28.53 9.19
C THR A 100 -0.62 -27.51 9.63
N ALA A 101 -1.05 -26.39 10.21
CA ALA A 101 -0.19 -25.33 10.72
C ALA A 101 0.04 -25.50 12.23
N TYR A 102 1.29 -25.76 12.62
CA TYR A 102 1.73 -25.79 14.01
C TYR A 102 2.21 -24.40 14.41
N ILE A 103 1.51 -23.77 15.34
CA ILE A 103 1.67 -22.35 15.65
C ILE A 103 2.24 -22.21 17.06
N PHE A 104 3.34 -21.47 17.17
CA PHE A 104 3.94 -21.03 18.42
C PHE A 104 3.92 -19.50 18.47
N SER A 105 3.01 -18.93 19.26
CA SER A 105 2.77 -17.48 19.31
C SER A 105 3.00 -16.93 20.71
N PRO A 106 3.64 -15.76 20.86
CA PRO A 106 3.63 -15.03 22.11
C PRO A 106 2.23 -14.51 22.45
N GLU A 107 1.98 -14.30 23.74
CA GLU A 107 0.86 -13.51 24.24
C GLU A 107 1.11 -12.03 23.95
N GLN A 108 0.11 -11.37 23.38
CA GLN A 108 0.14 -9.96 23.03
C GLN A 108 -1.20 -9.36 23.44
N ASP A 109 -1.18 -8.37 24.35
CA ASP A 109 -2.38 -7.76 24.94
C ASP A 109 -3.40 -8.79 25.49
N ASN A 110 -2.90 -9.84 26.18
CA ASN A 110 -3.67 -10.97 26.70
C ASN A 110 -4.36 -11.84 25.63
N VAL A 111 -3.88 -11.79 24.39
CA VAL A 111 -4.39 -12.58 23.27
C VAL A 111 -3.25 -13.36 22.62
N PHE A 112 -3.50 -14.65 22.35
CA PHE A 112 -2.68 -15.45 21.45
C PHE A 112 -3.31 -15.45 20.06
N SER A 113 -2.55 -15.07 19.04
CA SER A 113 -3.03 -15.01 17.65
C SER A 113 -1.93 -15.47 16.70
N SER A 114 -2.30 -16.16 15.63
CA SER A 114 -1.34 -16.56 14.59
C SER A 114 -0.75 -15.38 13.80
N SER A 115 -1.20 -14.15 14.09
CA SER A 115 -0.71 -12.91 13.50
C SER A 115 0.15 -12.07 14.44
N ASN A 116 0.37 -12.48 15.70
CA ASN A 116 1.20 -11.73 16.65
C ASN A 116 2.66 -11.70 16.18
N GLN A 117 3.35 -10.58 16.40
CA GLN A 117 4.79 -10.50 16.15
C GLN A 117 5.52 -11.54 17.01
N GLY A 118 6.49 -12.26 16.44
CA GLY A 118 7.16 -13.37 17.14
C GLY A 118 6.51 -14.72 16.93
N THR A 119 5.40 -14.78 16.19
CA THR A 119 4.77 -16.06 15.88
C THR A 119 5.60 -16.87 14.89
N TRP A 120 5.86 -18.12 15.24
CA TRP A 120 6.44 -19.12 14.35
C TRP A 120 5.36 -20.13 13.92
N ILE A 121 5.28 -20.39 12.62
CA ILE A 121 4.32 -21.34 12.05
C ILE A 121 5.06 -22.37 11.21
N ALA A 122 5.00 -23.64 11.59
CA ALA A 122 5.49 -24.74 10.77
C ALA A 122 4.30 -25.38 10.02
N PHE A 123 4.37 -25.40 8.69
CA PHE A 123 3.35 -25.99 7.84
C PHE A 123 3.77 -27.42 7.49
N ARG A 124 2.91 -28.38 7.82
CA ARG A 124 3.04 -29.77 7.40
C ARG A 124 2.02 -30.06 6.31
N ASP A 125 2.48 -30.56 5.18
CA ASP A 125 1.62 -31.00 4.10
C ASP A 125 0.78 -32.20 4.56
N ASN A 126 -0.54 -32.12 4.37
CA ASN A 126 -1.48 -33.12 4.88
C ASN A 126 -1.35 -34.47 4.15
N ALA A 127 -0.82 -34.48 2.92
CA ALA A 127 -0.68 -35.70 2.12
C ALA A 127 0.59 -36.49 2.48
N THR A 128 1.69 -35.81 2.77
CA THR A 128 3.02 -36.40 2.99
C THR A 128 3.43 -36.39 4.45
N GLY A 129 2.79 -35.57 5.28
CA GLY A 129 3.17 -35.32 6.68
C GLY A 129 4.51 -34.59 6.84
N LYS A 130 5.16 -34.15 5.75
CA LYS A 130 6.46 -33.45 5.82
C LYS A 130 6.26 -31.98 6.09
N THR A 131 7.18 -31.38 6.86
CA THR A 131 7.23 -29.92 6.99
C THR A 131 7.93 -29.34 5.78
N ASP A 132 7.25 -28.49 5.02
CA ASP A 132 7.76 -27.89 3.79
C ASP A 132 7.88 -26.36 3.86
N ARG A 133 7.37 -25.74 4.92
CA ARG A 133 7.50 -24.31 5.16
C ARG A 133 7.52 -23.95 6.64
N ILE A 134 8.38 -22.99 6.99
CA ILE A 134 8.33 -22.28 8.27
C ILE A 134 8.06 -20.80 7.97
N ARG A 135 7.15 -20.18 8.71
CA ARG A 135 6.88 -18.74 8.65
C ARG A 135 7.18 -18.09 9.98
N ILE A 136 7.84 -16.94 9.95
CA ILE A 136 8.01 -16.05 11.10
C ILE A 136 7.21 -14.78 10.85
N ILE A 137 6.28 -14.44 11.75
CA ILE A 137 5.54 -13.17 11.69
C ILE A 137 6.42 -12.07 12.29
N LEU A 138 6.85 -11.15 11.42
CA LEU A 138 7.76 -10.08 11.77
C LEU A 138 7.02 -8.84 12.25
N ARG A 139 5.85 -8.55 11.65
CA ARG A 139 4.96 -7.44 12.03
C ARG A 139 3.51 -7.83 11.81
N SER A 140 2.66 -7.55 12.79
CA SER A 140 1.24 -7.88 12.81
C SER A 140 0.39 -6.97 11.92
N LYS A 141 0.73 -5.68 11.83
CA LYS A 141 -0.16 -4.63 11.28
C LYS A 141 -0.17 -4.47 9.77
N TYR A 142 0.68 -5.15 9.02
CA TYR A 142 0.73 -5.05 7.54
C TYR A 142 1.26 -6.34 6.92
N SER A 143 1.00 -7.47 7.57
CA SER A 143 1.32 -8.79 7.04
C SER A 143 2.81 -8.93 6.68
N CYS A 144 3.74 -8.40 7.48
CA CYS A 144 5.17 -8.68 7.24
C CYS A 144 5.58 -10.00 7.88
N TYR A 145 6.11 -10.90 7.06
CA TYR A 145 6.58 -12.20 7.48
C TYR A 145 7.73 -12.71 6.62
N LEU A 146 8.50 -13.64 7.18
CA LEU A 146 9.59 -14.33 6.50
C LEU A 146 9.24 -15.81 6.37
N ASP A 147 9.19 -16.30 5.14
CA ASP A 147 9.00 -17.71 4.83
C ASP A 147 10.34 -18.38 4.56
N PHE A 148 10.49 -19.60 5.06
CA PHE A 148 11.59 -20.52 4.80
C PHE A 148 11.03 -21.76 4.12
N THR A 149 11.69 -22.23 3.06
CA THR A 149 11.34 -23.49 2.39
C THR A 149 12.60 -24.32 2.12
N PRO A 150 12.52 -25.66 2.23
CA PRO A 150 13.65 -26.52 1.95
C PRO A 150 13.94 -26.58 0.44
N LYS A 151 15.22 -26.49 0.07
CA LYS A 151 15.69 -26.69 -1.31
C LYS A 151 16.99 -27.48 -1.28
N ASN A 152 16.90 -28.79 -1.55
CA ASN A 152 18.02 -29.72 -1.40
C ASN A 152 18.61 -29.64 0.03
N ASN A 153 19.91 -29.38 0.16
CA ASN A 153 20.60 -29.20 1.45
C ASN A 153 20.67 -27.72 1.89
N GLN A 154 19.83 -26.86 1.31
CA GLN A 154 19.79 -25.43 1.58
C GLN A 154 18.38 -24.98 1.96
N THR A 155 18.28 -23.76 2.44
CA THR A 155 17.01 -23.10 2.75
C THR A 155 16.83 -21.89 1.86
N VAL A 156 15.63 -21.74 1.30
CA VAL A 156 15.21 -20.56 0.54
C VAL A 156 14.35 -19.67 1.43
N LEU A 157 14.58 -18.37 1.35
CA LEU A 157 13.93 -17.33 2.13
C LEU A 157 13.13 -16.42 1.22
N ASN A 158 11.91 -16.09 1.66
CA ASN A 158 11.03 -15.13 1.01
C ASN A 158 10.51 -14.12 2.04
N LEU A 159 10.88 -12.85 1.90
CA LEU A 159 10.45 -11.75 2.76
C LEU A 159 9.23 -11.05 2.15
N TYR A 160 8.11 -11.11 2.86
CA TYR A 160 6.87 -10.47 2.46
C TYR A 160 6.54 -9.31 3.38
N ALA A 161 5.94 -8.26 2.82
CA ALA A 161 5.25 -7.21 3.55
C ALA A 161 4.11 -6.67 2.68
N LEU A 162 3.00 -6.24 3.28
CA LEU A 162 1.84 -5.67 2.59
C LEU A 162 1.50 -6.36 1.25
N ASN A 163 1.26 -7.67 1.31
CA ASN A 163 0.92 -8.52 0.18
C ASN A 163 1.92 -8.48 -1.00
N ALA A 164 3.19 -8.16 -0.77
CA ALA A 164 4.24 -8.17 -1.79
C ALA A 164 5.52 -8.86 -1.33
N LEU A 165 6.24 -9.45 -2.29
CA LEU A 165 7.51 -10.15 -2.10
C LEU A 165 8.69 -9.21 -2.38
N TYR A 166 9.30 -8.68 -1.30
CA TYR A 166 10.38 -7.71 -1.38
C TYR A 166 11.76 -8.36 -1.54
N SER A 167 11.94 -9.56 -0.99
CA SER A 167 13.15 -10.37 -1.23
C SER A 167 12.71 -11.80 -1.47
N GLY A 168 12.83 -12.26 -2.72
CA GLY A 168 12.43 -13.60 -3.14
C GLY A 168 13.61 -14.48 -3.52
N ASP A 169 13.46 -15.77 -3.28
CA ASP A 169 14.40 -16.84 -3.65
C ASP A 169 15.82 -16.70 -3.08
N VAL A 170 15.96 -16.01 -1.95
CA VAL A 170 17.25 -15.83 -1.27
C VAL A 170 17.68 -17.14 -0.62
N THR A 171 18.84 -17.68 -1.00
CA THR A 171 19.30 -19.00 -0.52
C THR A 171 20.39 -18.85 0.54
N ILE A 172 20.26 -19.58 1.65
CA ILE A 172 21.31 -19.71 2.68
C ILE A 172 21.84 -21.14 2.74
N SER A 173 23.09 -21.28 3.16
CA SER A 173 23.78 -22.59 3.29
C SER A 173 23.34 -23.41 4.50
N LEU A 174 22.39 -22.92 5.31
CA LEU A 174 21.81 -23.68 6.40
C LEU A 174 20.73 -24.61 5.86
N ASP A 175 20.70 -25.84 6.39
CA ASP A 175 19.59 -26.75 6.15
C ASP A 175 18.32 -26.25 6.86
N PHE A 176 17.17 -26.61 6.28
CA PHE A 176 15.85 -26.15 6.71
C PHE A 176 15.56 -26.47 8.18
N THR A 177 16.04 -27.62 8.65
CA THR A 177 15.82 -28.05 10.04
C THR A 177 16.65 -27.26 11.05
N SER A 178 17.86 -26.85 10.67
CA SER A 178 18.73 -26.02 11.52
C SER A 178 18.17 -24.62 11.72
N VAL A 179 17.52 -24.03 10.71
CA VAL A 179 16.93 -22.68 10.82
C VAL A 179 15.91 -22.59 11.95
N TYR A 180 15.06 -23.61 12.12
CA TYR A 180 14.03 -23.61 13.18
C TYR A 180 14.62 -23.55 14.60
N LYS A 181 15.87 -24.02 14.75
CA LYS A 181 16.58 -24.11 16.03
C LYS A 181 17.33 -22.83 16.39
N LEU A 182 17.47 -21.90 15.45
CA LEU A 182 18.12 -20.62 15.69
C LEU A 182 17.20 -19.67 16.45
N GLU A 183 17.81 -18.78 17.21
CA GLU A 183 17.16 -17.56 17.66
C GLU A 183 16.93 -16.60 16.49
N PHE A 184 15.85 -15.83 16.55
CA PHE A 184 15.58 -14.81 15.54
C PHE A 184 16.75 -13.82 15.36
N SER A 185 17.42 -13.44 16.45
CA SER A 185 18.59 -12.54 16.42
C SER A 185 19.71 -13.07 15.51
N GLN A 186 19.92 -14.40 15.51
CA GLN A 186 20.91 -15.06 14.67
C GLN A 186 20.48 -15.10 13.21
N ILE A 187 19.20 -15.40 12.95
CA ILE A 187 18.61 -15.35 11.61
C ILE A 187 18.74 -13.95 11.02
N TYR A 188 18.32 -12.92 11.76
CA TYR A 188 18.40 -11.52 11.35
C TYR A 188 19.83 -11.11 11.01
N ARG A 189 20.81 -11.49 11.83
CA ARG A 189 22.24 -11.21 11.58
C ARG A 189 22.77 -11.91 10.32
N ILE A 190 22.48 -13.20 10.14
CA ILE A 190 22.99 -14.01 9.02
C ILE A 190 22.42 -13.51 7.68
N THR A 191 21.14 -13.14 7.69
CA THR A 191 20.40 -12.74 6.48
C THR A 191 20.39 -11.23 6.27
N GLY A 192 20.93 -10.44 7.21
CA GLY A 192 21.01 -8.98 7.19
C GLY A 192 21.46 -8.41 5.83
N PRO A 193 22.58 -8.87 5.26
CA PRO A 193 23.07 -8.39 3.97
C PRO A 193 22.27 -8.89 2.76
N MET A 194 21.38 -9.88 2.92
CA MET A 194 20.73 -10.60 1.83
C MET A 194 19.25 -10.22 1.66
N LEU A 195 18.60 -9.77 2.74
CA LEU A 195 17.18 -9.42 2.76
C LEU A 195 16.99 -7.92 2.93
N MET A 196 15.92 -7.40 2.32
CA MET A 196 15.52 -5.99 2.44
C MET A 196 14.76 -5.74 3.74
N TRP A 197 15.45 -5.86 4.88
CA TRP A 197 14.89 -5.76 6.23
C TRP A 197 14.26 -4.40 6.56
N ASN A 198 14.64 -3.34 5.85
CA ASN A 198 14.06 -2.01 5.98
C ASN A 198 12.54 -2.04 5.76
N TYR A 199 12.03 -2.89 4.86
CA TYR A 199 10.59 -3.02 4.62
C TYR A 199 9.80 -3.62 5.80
N CYS A 200 10.45 -4.03 6.90
CA CYS A 200 9.78 -4.50 8.11
C CYS A 200 10.21 -3.72 9.36
N SER A 201 10.92 -2.61 9.20
CA SER A 201 11.34 -1.72 10.29
C SER A 201 11.22 -0.24 9.87
N PRO A 202 10.00 0.26 9.63
CA PRO A 202 9.80 1.68 9.32
C PRO A 202 10.12 2.55 10.54
N ASP A 203 10.83 3.67 10.33
CA ASP A 203 11.01 4.69 11.37
C ASP A 203 9.77 5.59 11.46
N LEU A 204 8.95 5.36 12.49
CA LEU A 204 7.66 6.04 12.68
C LEU A 204 7.78 7.56 12.92
N THR A 205 8.98 8.03 13.28
CA THR A 205 9.24 9.45 13.54
C THR A 205 9.33 10.28 12.26
N MET A 206 9.66 9.64 11.13
CA MET A 206 9.90 10.29 9.83
C MET A 206 8.63 10.66 9.04
N TYR A 207 7.43 10.49 9.63
CA TYR A 207 6.15 10.75 8.95
C TYR A 207 5.37 11.93 9.55
N ARG A 208 6.04 12.80 10.30
CA ARG A 208 5.39 13.92 10.99
C ARG A 208 4.80 14.91 9.97
N ASN A 209 5.51 15.20 8.88
CA ASN A 209 5.05 16.19 7.92
C ASN A 209 3.89 15.64 7.08
N ASN A 210 3.95 14.37 6.66
CA ASN A 210 2.83 13.71 5.96
C ASN A 210 1.56 13.68 6.81
N ARG A 211 1.65 13.32 8.10
CA ARG A 211 0.50 13.36 9.03
C ARG A 211 -0.06 14.78 9.20
N ASN A 212 0.80 15.79 9.23
CA ASN A 212 0.38 17.19 9.32
C ASN A 212 -0.30 17.68 8.03
N LEU A 213 0.22 17.28 6.86
CA LEU A 213 -0.39 17.55 5.55
C LEU A 213 -1.79 16.95 5.48
N ASP A 214 -1.89 15.65 5.74
CA ASP A 214 -3.16 14.91 5.75
C ASP A 214 -4.20 15.60 6.65
N LYS A 215 -3.83 15.89 7.90
CA LYS A 215 -4.70 16.60 8.83
C LYS A 215 -5.17 17.96 8.29
N LYS A 216 -4.27 18.76 7.72
CA LYS A 216 -4.61 20.10 7.21
C LYS A 216 -5.48 20.05 5.95
N ILE A 217 -5.29 19.05 5.08
CA ILE A 217 -6.17 18.82 3.93
C ILE A 217 -7.58 18.53 4.45
N ARG A 218 -7.74 17.52 5.31
CA ARG A 218 -9.04 17.13 5.89
C ARG A 218 -9.79 18.29 6.54
N GLN A 219 -9.07 19.13 7.30
CA GLN A 219 -9.64 20.31 7.96
C GLN A 219 -10.19 21.37 6.99
N ASN A 220 -9.76 21.35 5.73
CA ASN A 220 -10.16 22.34 4.72
C ASN A 220 -11.00 21.75 3.58
N LEU A 221 -11.21 20.42 3.49
CA LEU A 221 -11.99 19.80 2.41
C LEU A 221 -13.41 20.37 2.31
N SER A 222 -14.09 20.58 3.43
CA SER A 222 -15.45 21.14 3.47
C SER A 222 -15.56 22.56 2.92
N ARG A 223 -14.42 23.24 2.72
CA ARG A 223 -14.35 24.59 2.16
C ARG A 223 -14.22 24.59 0.66
N LEU A 224 -14.02 23.45 0.03
CA LEU A 224 -13.89 23.29 -1.41
C LEU A 224 -15.22 22.81 -1.99
N THR A 225 -15.47 23.15 -3.25
CA THR A 225 -16.65 22.69 -3.98
C THR A 225 -16.21 22.21 -5.33
N TYR A 226 -16.78 21.09 -5.79
CA TYR A 226 -16.45 20.59 -7.11
C TYR A 226 -16.89 21.59 -8.19
N ASN A 227 -15.98 21.92 -9.11
CA ASN A 227 -16.28 22.66 -10.33
C ASN A 227 -15.38 22.15 -11.44
N GLU A 228 -15.95 21.86 -12.62
CA GLU A 228 -15.32 21.08 -13.69
C GLU A 228 -14.04 21.71 -14.26
N ASP A 229 -13.99 23.03 -14.35
CA ASP A 229 -12.85 23.79 -14.88
C ASP A 229 -12.50 24.93 -13.92
N SER A 230 -11.81 24.60 -12.82
CA SER A 230 -11.53 25.58 -11.77
C SER A 230 -10.30 25.21 -10.96
N CYS A 231 -9.48 26.22 -10.68
CA CYS A 231 -8.37 26.19 -9.72
C CYS A 231 -8.21 27.58 -9.08
N PHE A 232 -7.08 27.80 -8.39
CA PHE A 232 -6.71 29.11 -7.87
C PHE A 232 -5.46 29.64 -8.60
N ASP A 233 -5.41 30.94 -8.88
CA ASP A 233 -4.21 31.62 -9.40
C ASP A 233 -3.11 31.75 -8.31
N GLU A 234 -1.98 32.39 -8.62
CA GLU A 234 -0.88 32.61 -7.67
C GLU A 234 -1.29 33.47 -6.47
N LYS A 235 -2.34 34.28 -6.60
CA LYS A 235 -2.87 35.14 -5.54
C LYS A 235 -3.94 34.42 -4.72
N GLY A 236 -4.38 33.24 -5.13
CA GLY A 236 -5.46 32.48 -4.51
C GLY A 236 -6.87 32.88 -4.99
N ASN A 237 -6.99 33.60 -6.11
CA ASN A 237 -8.29 33.91 -6.72
C ASN A 237 -8.77 32.72 -7.57
N PRO A 238 -10.08 32.44 -7.58
CA PRO A 238 -10.63 31.35 -8.38
C PRO A 238 -10.59 31.70 -9.88
N VAL A 239 -9.96 30.83 -10.67
CA VAL A 239 -9.82 30.97 -12.12
C VAL A 239 -10.10 29.65 -12.84
N ARG A 240 -10.54 29.73 -14.09
CA ARG A 240 -10.67 28.58 -14.97
C ARG A 240 -9.28 28.08 -15.36
N ILE A 241 -9.11 26.77 -15.37
CA ILE A 241 -7.85 26.16 -15.80
C ILE A 241 -7.70 26.36 -17.30
N SER A 242 -8.77 26.24 -18.10
CA SER A 242 -8.68 26.33 -19.57
C SER A 242 -8.06 27.65 -20.07
N ASP A 243 -8.56 28.79 -19.60
CA ASP A 243 -8.24 30.12 -20.15
C ASP A 243 -7.75 31.16 -19.13
N GLY A 244 -7.76 30.84 -17.83
CA GLY A 244 -7.33 31.75 -16.77
C GLY A 244 -8.34 32.83 -16.40
N GLU A 245 -9.53 32.86 -17.02
CA GLU A 245 -10.59 33.80 -16.68
C GLU A 245 -11.16 33.53 -15.27
N PRO A 246 -11.77 34.52 -14.60
CA PRO A 246 -12.40 34.32 -13.30
C PRO A 246 -13.41 33.18 -13.30
N SER A 247 -13.29 32.27 -12.33
CA SER A 247 -14.22 31.15 -12.18
C SER A 247 -15.49 31.61 -11.46
N PRO A 248 -16.69 31.18 -11.91
CA PRO A 248 -17.96 31.55 -11.27
C PRO A 248 -18.15 30.89 -9.90
N VAL A 249 -17.39 29.82 -9.61
CA VAL A 249 -17.45 29.10 -8.34
C VAL A 249 -16.26 29.52 -7.48
N TYR A 250 -16.56 30.27 -6.42
CA TYR A 250 -15.57 30.96 -5.60
C TYR A 250 -14.52 30.04 -4.96
N ASN A 251 -14.92 28.84 -4.57
CA ASN A 251 -14.10 27.81 -3.95
C ASN A 251 -14.07 26.53 -4.83
N GLY A 252 -14.24 26.71 -6.14
CA GLY A 252 -14.35 25.66 -7.12
C GLY A 252 -13.02 24.98 -7.41
N VAL A 253 -12.98 23.64 -7.36
CA VAL A 253 -11.85 22.83 -7.82
C VAL A 253 -12.34 21.59 -8.57
N ASN A 254 -11.66 21.22 -9.65
CA ASN A 254 -11.70 19.85 -10.18
C ASN A 254 -10.54 19.03 -9.58
N CYS A 255 -10.26 17.85 -10.13
CA CYS A 255 -9.11 17.04 -9.72
C CYS A 255 -7.77 17.79 -9.85
N SER A 256 -7.48 18.40 -11.01
CA SER A 256 -6.23 19.13 -11.25
C SER A 256 -6.12 20.42 -10.42
N GLY A 257 -7.21 21.14 -10.25
CA GLY A 257 -7.29 22.32 -9.39
C GLY A 257 -7.10 21.96 -7.91
N PHE A 258 -7.61 20.82 -7.48
CA PHE A 258 -7.37 20.30 -6.13
C PHE A 258 -5.90 19.95 -5.91
N LEU A 259 -5.24 19.29 -6.87
CA LEU A 259 -3.80 19.03 -6.83
C LEU A 259 -3.01 20.34 -6.67
N LYS A 260 -3.32 21.34 -7.49
CA LYS A 260 -2.67 22.65 -7.41
C LYS A 260 -2.90 23.28 -6.03
N TRP A 261 -4.11 23.24 -5.49
CA TRP A 261 -4.41 23.76 -4.15
C TRP A 261 -3.59 23.06 -3.04
N VAL A 262 -3.40 21.73 -3.15
CA VAL A 262 -2.55 20.98 -2.21
C VAL A 262 -1.10 21.47 -2.31
N VAL A 263 -0.55 21.53 -3.51
CA VAL A 263 0.85 21.92 -3.75
C VAL A 263 1.09 23.39 -3.39
N ASP A 264 0.16 24.28 -3.73
CA ASP A 264 0.19 25.69 -3.32
C ASP A 264 0.27 25.79 -1.80
N GLY A 265 -0.51 24.99 -1.06
CA GLY A 265 -0.43 24.99 0.40
C GLY A 265 0.91 24.54 0.97
N MET A 266 1.68 23.76 0.21
CA MET A 266 3.03 23.33 0.59
C MET A 266 4.07 24.42 0.28
N VAL A 267 3.95 25.12 -0.85
CA VAL A 267 4.94 26.14 -1.28
C VAL A 267 4.66 27.53 -0.72
N TYR A 268 3.40 27.86 -0.41
CA TYR A 268 2.98 29.20 0.04
C TYR A 268 3.78 29.71 1.26
N PRO A 269 4.06 28.90 2.30
CA PRO A 269 4.89 29.35 3.42
C PRO A 269 6.31 29.78 3.04
N VAL A 270 6.82 29.34 1.89
CA VAL A 270 8.18 29.63 1.41
C VAL A 270 8.19 30.90 0.54
N ILE A 271 7.24 31.02 -0.39
CA ILE A 271 7.25 32.09 -1.41
C ILE A 271 6.15 33.15 -1.24
N GLY A 272 5.23 32.98 -0.29
CA GLY A 272 4.15 33.93 0.01
C GLY A 272 2.99 33.98 -1.00
N GLN A 273 3.03 33.13 -2.02
CA GLN A 273 2.04 33.03 -3.10
C GLN A 273 1.90 31.59 -3.60
N GLY A 274 0.84 31.31 -4.35
CA GLY A 274 0.68 30.05 -5.07
C GLY A 274 1.52 30.00 -6.35
N LEU A 275 1.49 28.85 -7.01
CA LEU A 275 2.13 28.65 -8.31
C LEU A 275 1.32 29.32 -9.43
N PHE A 276 1.99 29.80 -10.46
CA PHE A 276 1.33 30.32 -11.66
C PHE A 276 0.65 29.20 -12.44
N VAL A 277 -0.54 29.47 -12.98
CA VAL A 277 -1.34 28.46 -13.71
C VAL A 277 -0.76 28.13 -15.08
N GLU A 278 -0.39 29.13 -15.87
CA GLU A 278 0.06 28.92 -17.26
C GLU A 278 1.29 28.01 -17.39
N PRO A 279 2.36 28.15 -16.59
CA PRO A 279 3.50 27.24 -16.68
C PRO A 279 3.14 25.78 -16.41
N LEU A 280 2.09 25.51 -15.62
CA LEU A 280 1.66 24.14 -15.28
C LEU A 280 1.02 23.41 -16.46
N LYS A 281 0.60 24.12 -17.50
CA LYS A 281 0.05 23.54 -18.74
C LYS A 281 1.12 23.11 -19.74
N THR A 282 2.39 23.41 -19.47
CA THR A 282 3.51 23.14 -20.39
C THR A 282 3.64 21.64 -20.65
N LYS A 283 3.74 21.24 -21.92
CA LYS A 283 3.93 19.84 -22.31
C LYS A 283 5.26 19.31 -21.81
N THR A 284 5.23 18.14 -21.18
CA THR A 284 6.42 17.46 -20.63
C THR A 284 6.76 16.19 -21.39
N VAL A 285 5.81 15.68 -22.18
CA VAL A 285 6.02 14.49 -23.01
C VAL A 285 6.65 14.90 -24.33
N VAL A 286 7.89 14.48 -24.52
CA VAL A 286 8.59 14.56 -25.81
C VAL A 286 8.38 13.23 -26.54
N PHE A 287 7.98 13.31 -27.81
CA PHE A 287 7.88 12.13 -28.69
C PHE A 287 9.10 12.06 -29.60
N ASP A 288 9.98 11.10 -29.36
CA ASP A 288 11.06 10.77 -30.30
C ASP A 288 10.53 9.84 -31.41
N GLU A 289 11.06 9.95 -32.63
CA GLU A 289 10.66 9.09 -33.77
C GLU A 289 10.83 7.58 -33.48
N GLN A 290 11.76 7.21 -32.59
CA GLN A 290 11.97 5.82 -32.14
C GLN A 290 10.99 5.35 -31.06
N ASP A 291 10.41 6.26 -30.26
CA ASP A 291 9.46 5.90 -29.19
C ASP A 291 8.13 5.35 -29.77
N PHE A 292 7.84 5.61 -31.04
CA PHE A 292 6.60 5.16 -31.70
C PHE A 292 6.53 3.65 -31.94
N GLU A 293 7.65 2.92 -31.89
CA GLU A 293 7.65 1.46 -32.05
C GLU A 293 7.55 0.72 -30.71
N THR A 294 7.86 1.40 -29.60
CA THR A 294 7.99 0.78 -28.27
C THR A 294 7.09 1.37 -27.18
N ASN A 295 6.44 2.52 -27.42
CA ASN A 295 5.57 3.18 -26.43
C ASN A 295 4.08 2.84 -26.65
N PRO A 296 3.44 2.06 -25.77
CA PRO A 296 2.05 1.63 -25.94
C PRO A 296 1.01 2.78 -25.94
N ILE A 297 1.34 3.99 -25.46
CA ILE A 297 0.46 5.16 -25.61
C ILE A 297 0.52 5.74 -27.03
N ALA A 298 1.66 5.59 -27.72
CA ALA A 298 1.82 5.98 -29.12
C ALA A 298 1.29 4.91 -30.10
N VAL A 299 1.10 3.67 -29.62
CA VAL A 299 0.66 2.51 -30.40
C VAL A 299 -0.81 2.16 -30.08
N SER A 300 -1.73 3.08 -30.37
CA SER A 300 -3.09 2.67 -30.75
C SER A 300 -3.13 2.59 -32.28
N SER A 301 -2.82 1.39 -32.79
CA SER A 301 -2.94 0.91 -34.19
C SER A 301 -2.37 1.73 -35.36
N THR A 302 -1.84 2.94 -35.18
CA THR A 302 -1.17 3.72 -36.24
C THR A 302 -0.10 4.64 -35.65
N LYS A 303 1.12 4.57 -36.19
CA LYS A 303 2.24 5.46 -35.87
C LYS A 303 1.75 6.92 -35.93
N ASN A 304 1.94 7.71 -34.87
CA ASN A 304 1.53 9.14 -34.69
C ASN A 304 0.16 9.46 -34.05
N TYR A 305 -0.60 8.49 -33.54
CA TYR A 305 -2.00 8.75 -33.13
C TYR A 305 -2.17 9.80 -32.01
N SER A 306 -1.39 9.72 -30.92
CA SER A 306 -1.54 10.64 -29.78
C SER A 306 -1.25 12.11 -30.12
N ARG A 307 -0.28 12.35 -31.02
CA ARG A 307 0.12 13.70 -31.47
C ARG A 307 -0.93 14.36 -32.37
N ILE A 308 -1.61 13.57 -33.21
CA ILE A 308 -2.66 14.07 -34.11
C ILE A 308 -3.84 14.63 -33.31
N TYR A 309 -4.19 13.97 -32.21
CA TYR A 309 -5.32 14.38 -31.35
C TYR A 309 -4.91 15.28 -30.18
N GLU A 310 -3.62 15.59 -30.01
CA GLU A 310 -3.14 16.44 -28.91
C GLU A 310 -3.83 17.82 -28.87
N PRO A 311 -4.05 18.52 -30.01
CA PRO A 311 -4.76 19.79 -30.01
C PRO A 311 -6.24 19.70 -29.60
N GLU A 312 -6.87 18.54 -29.80
CA GLU A 312 -8.32 18.35 -29.60
C GLU A 312 -8.66 17.70 -28.26
N ARG A 313 -7.80 16.78 -27.80
CA ARG A 313 -8.09 15.87 -26.68
C ARG A 313 -7.14 16.01 -25.50
N ASP A 314 -5.98 16.64 -25.71
CA ASP A 314 -4.91 16.79 -24.72
C ASP A 314 -4.67 15.53 -23.85
N PRO A 315 -4.25 14.41 -24.46
CA PRO A 315 -4.20 13.10 -23.81
C PRO A 315 -3.23 13.03 -22.62
N PHE A 316 -2.34 14.00 -22.45
CA PHE A 316 -1.33 14.03 -21.39
C PHE A 316 -1.55 15.12 -20.35
N PHE A 317 -2.65 15.88 -20.43
CA PHE A 317 -2.89 17.01 -19.54
C PHE A 317 -2.65 16.67 -18.05
N GLY A 318 -3.26 15.60 -17.54
CA GLY A 318 -3.09 15.21 -16.13
C GLY A 318 -1.65 14.84 -15.76
N LEU A 319 -0.87 14.29 -16.70
CA LEU A 319 0.53 13.92 -16.50
C LEU A 319 1.42 15.16 -16.49
N ASP A 320 1.27 16.02 -17.50
CA ASP A 320 2.00 17.28 -17.63
C ASP A 320 1.76 18.17 -16.42
N TRP A 321 0.49 18.31 -16.03
CA TRP A 321 0.08 19.08 -14.85
C TRP A 321 0.76 18.59 -13.57
N SER A 322 0.73 17.27 -13.34
CA SER A 322 1.32 16.66 -12.13
C SER A 322 2.85 16.84 -12.10
N ARG A 323 3.52 16.65 -13.24
CA ARG A 323 4.96 16.86 -13.38
C ARG A 323 5.38 18.30 -13.17
N ASN A 324 4.69 19.25 -13.79
CA ASN A 324 5.00 20.66 -13.64
C ASN A 324 4.75 21.13 -12.20
N LEU A 325 3.69 20.65 -11.54
CA LEU A 325 3.46 20.92 -10.12
C LEU A 325 4.60 20.40 -9.25
N ALA A 326 5.03 19.15 -9.46
CA ALA A 326 6.11 18.56 -8.70
C ALA A 326 7.45 19.27 -8.93
N ALA A 327 7.76 19.62 -10.19
CA ALA A 327 8.96 20.36 -10.56
C ALA A 327 8.98 21.78 -9.99
N ALA A 328 7.84 22.47 -10.01
CA ALA A 328 7.69 23.79 -9.43
C ALA A 328 7.84 23.76 -7.90
N ALA A 329 7.25 22.77 -7.22
CA ALA A 329 7.44 22.57 -5.79
C ALA A 329 8.91 22.28 -5.44
N ALA A 330 9.55 21.37 -6.19
CA ALA A 330 10.97 21.07 -6.04
C ALA A 330 11.82 22.34 -6.26
N SER A 331 11.47 23.15 -7.25
CA SER A 331 12.16 24.41 -7.55
C SER A 331 12.11 25.38 -6.38
N VAL A 332 10.94 25.54 -5.77
CA VAL A 332 10.75 26.36 -4.57
C VAL A 332 11.60 25.83 -3.41
N PHE A 333 11.55 24.53 -3.13
CA PHE A 333 12.23 23.96 -1.97
C PHE A 333 13.75 23.94 -2.09
N CYS A 334 14.28 23.77 -3.31
CA CYS A 334 15.73 23.79 -3.54
C CYS A 334 16.29 25.18 -3.89
N GLY A 335 15.43 26.18 -4.11
CA GLY A 335 15.83 27.53 -4.50
C GLY A 335 16.45 27.61 -5.90
N ARG A 336 16.07 26.70 -6.82
CA ARG A 336 16.57 26.65 -8.21
C ARG A 336 15.39 26.44 -9.16
N ASN A 337 15.43 27.03 -10.34
CA ASN A 337 14.44 26.71 -11.37
C ASN A 337 14.77 25.35 -11.99
N LEU A 338 13.93 24.35 -11.75
CA LEU A 338 14.06 23.01 -12.29
C LEU A 338 12.95 22.75 -13.30
N THR A 339 13.32 22.23 -14.47
CA THR A 339 12.37 21.61 -15.39
C THR A 339 11.88 20.27 -14.82
N PRO A 340 10.74 19.73 -15.30
CA PRO A 340 10.28 18.40 -14.91
C PRO A 340 11.30 17.28 -15.10
N GLU A 341 12.14 17.37 -16.13
CA GLU A 341 13.19 16.40 -16.39
C GLU A 341 14.31 16.50 -15.33
N GLU A 342 14.78 17.72 -15.06
CA GLU A 342 15.83 17.97 -14.07
C GLU A 342 15.38 17.68 -12.63
N ALA A 343 14.10 17.88 -12.33
CA ALA A 343 13.55 17.66 -10.99
C ALA A 343 13.54 16.18 -10.59
N GLY A 344 13.58 15.25 -11.56
CA GLY A 344 13.64 13.82 -11.29
C GLY A 344 12.45 13.29 -10.46
N THR A 345 11.28 13.91 -10.60
CA THR A 345 10.12 13.66 -9.72
C THR A 345 9.31 12.43 -10.12
N ASP A 346 9.52 11.86 -11.31
CA ASP A 346 8.83 10.64 -11.71
C ASP A 346 9.24 9.45 -10.84
N VAL A 347 8.25 8.67 -10.40
CA VAL A 347 8.48 7.42 -9.68
C VAL A 347 8.65 6.28 -10.69
N LYS A 348 9.84 5.67 -10.72
CA LYS A 348 10.22 4.57 -11.63
C LYS A 348 10.77 3.35 -10.88
N LYS A 349 10.53 3.26 -9.57
CA LYS A 349 11.02 2.18 -8.69
C LYS A 349 10.30 0.85 -8.93
N GLN A 350 11.01 -0.26 -8.74
CA GLN A 350 10.43 -1.62 -8.75
C GLN A 350 10.85 -2.34 -7.46
N PRO A 351 10.13 -2.13 -6.34
CA PRO A 351 10.62 -2.52 -5.03
C PRO A 351 10.34 -3.99 -4.67
N PHE A 352 9.46 -4.68 -5.40
CA PHE A 352 9.08 -6.07 -5.14
C PHE A 352 9.06 -6.91 -6.42
N GLN A 353 9.29 -8.20 -6.27
CA GLN A 353 9.30 -9.18 -7.36
C GLN A 353 7.89 -9.64 -7.75
N LEU A 354 7.00 -9.72 -6.76
CA LEU A 354 5.63 -10.19 -6.91
C LEU A 354 4.70 -9.46 -5.94
N CYS A 355 3.45 -9.26 -6.35
CA CYS A 355 2.39 -8.69 -5.53
C CYS A 355 1.18 -9.61 -5.55
N TYR A 356 0.38 -9.57 -4.51
CA TYR A 356 -0.87 -10.33 -4.38
C TYR A 356 -2.03 -9.38 -4.13
N ASP A 357 -3.19 -9.71 -4.68
CA ASP A 357 -4.41 -8.96 -4.41
C ASP A 357 -4.98 -9.29 -3.03
N SER A 358 -6.08 -8.62 -2.66
CA SER A 358 -6.80 -8.84 -1.41
C SER A 358 -7.41 -10.25 -1.26
N LYS A 359 -7.30 -11.11 -2.27
CA LYS A 359 -7.73 -12.52 -2.26
C LYS A 359 -6.55 -13.49 -2.26
N GLY A 360 -5.32 -12.99 -2.15
CA GLY A 360 -4.08 -13.78 -2.17
C GLY A 360 -3.70 -14.28 -3.55
N LYS A 361 -4.31 -13.75 -4.62
CA LYS A 361 -3.97 -14.12 -6.00
C LYS A 361 -2.80 -13.27 -6.48
N ALA A 362 -1.80 -13.92 -7.08
CA ALA A 362 -0.68 -13.24 -7.71
C ALA A 362 -1.17 -12.24 -8.77
N VAL A 363 -0.74 -10.99 -8.63
CA VAL A 363 -0.98 -9.92 -9.60
C VAL A 363 0.21 -9.90 -10.56
N LYS A 364 -0.07 -10.10 -11.85
CA LYS A 364 0.95 -9.96 -12.89
C LYS A 364 1.36 -8.49 -12.96
N THR A 365 2.59 -8.19 -12.55
CA THR A 365 3.17 -6.86 -12.69
C THR A 365 3.93 -6.75 -14.01
N THR A 366 3.73 -5.65 -14.73
CA THR A 366 4.55 -5.25 -15.87
C THR A 366 5.67 -4.29 -15.47
N GLY A 367 5.79 -3.98 -14.17
CA GLY A 367 6.65 -2.91 -13.66
C GLY A 367 6.15 -1.53 -14.09
N TYR A 368 7.05 -0.54 -14.01
CA TYR A 368 6.81 0.80 -14.51
C TYR A 368 6.79 0.81 -16.04
N MET A 369 5.75 1.40 -16.63
CA MET A 369 5.68 1.65 -18.08
C MET A 369 5.82 3.15 -18.34
N LYS A 370 6.70 3.53 -19.28
CA LYS A 370 6.98 4.93 -19.63
C LYS A 370 5.67 5.67 -19.92
N GLN A 371 5.48 6.84 -19.30
CA GLN A 371 4.28 7.70 -19.33
C GLN A 371 2.98 7.09 -18.77
N MET A 372 2.76 5.78 -18.84
CA MET A 372 1.58 5.13 -18.24
C MET A 372 1.68 4.98 -16.71
N GLY A 373 2.89 4.73 -16.20
CA GLY A 373 3.11 4.40 -14.80
C GLY A 373 2.86 2.93 -14.46
N TYR A 374 2.21 2.69 -13.31
CA TYR A 374 1.99 1.36 -12.73
C TYR A 374 0.53 0.95 -12.83
N SER A 375 0.26 -0.36 -12.86
CA SER A 375 -1.10 -0.85 -12.67
C SER A 375 -1.61 -0.46 -11.29
N VAL A 376 -2.84 0.05 -11.21
CA VAL A 376 -3.45 0.41 -9.93
C VAL A 376 -3.55 -0.78 -8.96
N LYS A 377 -3.61 -2.01 -9.48
CA LYS A 377 -3.67 -3.24 -8.67
C LYS A 377 -2.49 -3.43 -7.71
N ILE A 378 -1.33 -2.84 -8.00
CA ILE A 378 -0.13 -2.96 -7.16
C ILE A 378 0.15 -1.70 -6.33
N LEU A 379 -0.76 -0.72 -6.40
CA LEU A 379 -0.50 0.63 -5.91
C LEU A 379 -0.29 0.69 -4.39
N GLU A 380 -1.06 -0.06 -3.61
CA GLU A 380 -0.95 -0.05 -2.15
C GLU A 380 0.44 -0.54 -1.69
N SER A 381 0.88 -1.68 -2.21
CA SER A 381 2.22 -2.23 -1.94
C SER A 381 3.33 -1.31 -2.45
N LEU A 382 3.13 -0.66 -3.61
CA LEU A 382 4.10 0.32 -4.12
C LEU A 382 4.21 1.54 -3.20
N LEU A 383 3.09 2.11 -2.76
CA LEU A 383 3.08 3.26 -1.86
C LEU A 383 3.65 2.92 -0.48
N TYR A 384 3.50 1.68 -0.02
CA TYR A 384 4.19 1.20 1.19
C TYR A 384 5.70 1.21 1.05
N ALA A 385 6.21 0.66 -0.04
CA ALA A 385 7.63 0.67 -0.32
C ALA A 385 8.16 2.10 -0.38
N LEU A 386 7.48 2.96 -1.14
CA LEU A 386 7.82 4.37 -1.27
C LEU A 386 7.79 5.12 0.06
N ALA A 387 6.84 4.84 0.95
CA ALA A 387 6.81 5.45 2.28
C ALA A 387 8.05 5.12 3.11
N ILE A 388 8.54 3.88 3.02
CA ILE A 388 9.74 3.43 3.73
C ILE A 388 11.02 4.02 3.11
N ASP A 389 11.08 4.05 1.78
CA ASP A 389 12.26 4.49 1.05
C ASP A 389 12.41 6.01 0.97
N GLU A 390 11.28 6.72 0.95
CA GLU A 390 11.17 8.16 0.75
C GLU A 390 10.17 8.75 1.78
N PRO A 391 10.47 8.69 3.10
CA PRO A 391 9.57 9.19 4.13
C PRO A 391 9.33 10.70 4.01
N ASP A 392 8.22 11.18 4.58
CA ASP A 392 7.74 12.56 4.42
C ASP A 392 7.67 13.01 2.95
N THR A 393 7.24 12.11 2.06
CA THR A 393 6.96 12.38 0.64
C THR A 393 5.49 12.13 0.32
N VAL A 394 4.89 13.01 -0.47
CA VAL A 394 3.55 12.87 -1.04
C VAL A 394 3.63 12.56 -2.53
N PHE A 395 2.65 11.85 -3.07
CA PHE A 395 2.64 11.47 -4.49
C PHE A 395 1.42 12.05 -5.20
N LEU A 396 1.66 12.73 -6.32
CA LEU A 396 0.59 13.10 -7.26
C LEU A 396 0.47 11.97 -8.29
N GLY A 397 -0.72 11.39 -8.38
CA GLY A 397 -1.08 10.38 -9.35
C GLY A 397 -1.80 10.98 -10.54
N SER A 398 -1.44 10.53 -11.74
CA SER A 398 -2.21 10.78 -12.96
C SER A 398 -2.73 9.44 -13.51
N LEU A 399 -4.04 9.23 -13.35
CA LEU A 399 -4.74 8.05 -13.84
C LEU A 399 -4.92 8.12 -15.34
N ASN A 400 -4.72 6.98 -16.01
CA ASN A 400 -4.93 6.86 -17.43
C ASN A 400 -5.60 5.54 -17.84
N LYS A 401 -6.42 5.64 -18.88
CA LYS A 401 -7.06 4.51 -19.54
C LYS A 401 -7.32 4.79 -21.01
N GLU A 402 -7.62 3.74 -21.74
CA GLU A 402 -8.15 3.86 -23.10
C GLU A 402 -9.56 4.46 -23.07
N MET A 403 -9.76 5.47 -23.90
CA MET A 403 -11.01 6.18 -24.06
C MET A 403 -11.30 6.35 -25.55
N THR A 404 -12.49 5.92 -25.96
CA THR A 404 -12.98 6.12 -27.32
C THR A 404 -13.63 7.48 -27.44
N ASP A 405 -13.39 8.17 -28.56
CA ASP A 405 -14.05 9.44 -28.86
C ASP A 405 -15.56 9.31 -29.00
N THR A 406 -16.28 10.43 -29.00
CA THR A 406 -17.74 10.50 -29.13
C THR A 406 -18.27 9.90 -30.44
N ASN A 407 -17.42 9.85 -31.47
CA ASN A 407 -17.73 9.25 -32.76
C ASN A 407 -17.51 7.73 -32.80
N GLY A 408 -16.98 7.13 -31.73
CA GLY A 408 -16.77 5.68 -31.60
C GLY A 408 -15.64 5.12 -32.48
N LYS A 409 -14.83 5.98 -33.09
CA LYS A 409 -13.87 5.59 -34.14
C LYS A 409 -12.43 5.53 -33.64
N ASN A 410 -12.08 6.35 -32.65
CA ASN A 410 -10.70 6.56 -32.25
C ASN A 410 -10.51 6.32 -30.75
N THR A 411 -9.92 5.18 -30.39
CA THR A 411 -9.55 4.85 -29.00
C THR A 411 -8.14 5.33 -28.73
N LEU A 412 -7.99 6.19 -27.72
CA LEU A 412 -6.71 6.73 -27.28
C LEU A 412 -6.59 6.61 -25.77
N ARG A 413 -5.40 6.25 -25.29
CA ARG A 413 -5.09 6.28 -23.87
C ARG A 413 -4.88 7.71 -23.39
N GLN A 414 -5.61 8.13 -22.36
CA GLN A 414 -5.63 9.51 -21.89
C GLN A 414 -5.46 9.60 -20.37
N HIS A 415 -4.68 10.58 -19.92
CA HIS A 415 -4.53 10.98 -18.53
C HIS A 415 -5.70 11.85 -18.09
N TYR A 416 -6.77 11.20 -17.63
CA TYR A 416 -8.09 11.82 -17.49
C TYR A 416 -8.43 12.25 -16.05
N HIS A 417 -7.69 11.77 -15.05
CA HIS A 417 -7.93 12.09 -13.65
C HIS A 417 -6.64 12.21 -12.85
N THR A 418 -6.64 13.08 -11.84
CA THR A 418 -5.49 13.31 -10.98
C THR A 418 -5.84 13.15 -9.50
N VAL A 419 -4.88 12.66 -8.71
CA VAL A 419 -5.09 12.17 -7.34
C VAL A 419 -3.92 12.56 -6.45
N VAL A 420 -4.16 12.81 -5.17
CA VAL A 420 -3.09 12.97 -4.16
C VAL A 420 -3.07 11.74 -3.26
N PHE A 421 -1.91 11.10 -3.16
CA PHE A 421 -1.64 10.01 -2.23
C PHE A 421 -0.70 10.48 -1.13
N VAL A 422 -1.16 10.41 0.12
CA VAL A 422 -0.35 10.70 1.31
C VAL A 422 -0.11 9.39 2.06
N PRO A 423 0.92 8.60 1.71
CA PRO A 423 1.25 7.39 2.45
C PRO A 423 2.03 7.74 3.72
N TYR A 424 1.70 7.10 4.85
CA TYR A 424 2.44 7.27 6.09
C TYR A 424 2.22 6.11 7.05
N PHE A 425 3.16 5.96 7.99
CA PHE A 425 2.93 5.11 9.16
C PHE A 425 2.34 5.94 10.30
N THR A 426 1.33 5.39 10.95
CA THR A 426 0.71 5.95 12.15
C THR A 426 1.64 5.79 13.35
N ALA A 427 1.37 6.53 14.43
CA ALA A 427 2.20 6.48 15.63
C ALA A 427 2.20 5.09 16.31
N ASP A 428 1.15 4.29 16.07
CA ASP A 428 1.03 2.92 16.53
C ASP A 428 1.59 1.88 15.54
N GLY A 429 2.25 2.32 14.45
CA GLY A 429 2.94 1.44 13.51
C GLY A 429 2.06 0.82 12.42
N GLY A 430 0.82 1.27 12.25
CA GLY A 430 -0.01 0.89 11.10
C GLY A 430 0.40 1.64 9.84
N PHE A 431 0.36 0.99 8.69
CA PHE A 431 0.53 1.68 7.41
C PHE A 431 -0.82 2.15 6.89
N THR A 432 -0.88 3.37 6.36
CA THR A 432 -2.08 3.89 5.72
C THR A 432 -1.73 4.80 4.56
N VAL A 433 -2.70 4.99 3.65
CA VAL A 433 -2.64 5.94 2.55
C VAL A 433 -3.92 6.74 2.56
N SER A 434 -3.80 8.05 2.80
CA SER A 434 -4.91 8.96 2.56
C SER A 434 -4.96 9.30 1.07
N VAL A 435 -6.14 9.11 0.45
CA VAL A 435 -6.35 9.29 -0.98
C VAL A 435 -7.33 10.43 -1.19
N PHE A 436 -6.91 11.48 -1.89
CA PHE A 436 -7.75 12.65 -2.14
C PHE A 436 -7.96 12.88 -3.64
N GLU A 437 -9.22 12.99 -4.03
CA GLU A 437 -9.68 13.15 -5.41
C GLU A 437 -10.74 14.25 -5.46
N SER A 438 -10.53 15.26 -6.32
CA SER A 438 -11.52 16.33 -6.57
C SER A 438 -12.08 17.00 -5.31
N GLY A 439 -11.24 17.24 -4.28
CA GLY A 439 -11.69 17.85 -3.03
C GLY A 439 -12.43 16.91 -2.08
N THR A 440 -12.36 15.60 -2.31
CA THR A 440 -12.95 14.56 -1.45
C THR A 440 -11.91 13.53 -1.04
N GLU A 441 -12.15 12.84 0.06
CA GLU A 441 -11.30 11.74 0.53
C GLU A 441 -11.98 10.40 0.22
N THR A 442 -11.18 9.43 -0.21
CA THR A 442 -11.59 8.03 -0.37
C THR A 442 -10.58 7.10 0.31
N THR A 443 -10.93 5.82 0.43
CA THR A 443 -9.99 4.80 0.92
C THR A 443 -9.16 4.24 -0.23
N ILE A 444 -7.93 3.81 0.06
CA ILE A 444 -7.07 3.16 -0.95
C ILE A 444 -7.72 1.90 -1.54
N ALA A 445 -8.44 1.13 -0.72
CA ALA A 445 -9.17 -0.05 -1.19
C ALA A 445 -10.28 0.32 -2.20
N ALA A 446 -11.13 1.31 -1.88
CA ALA A 446 -12.19 1.78 -2.77
C ALA A 446 -11.63 2.46 -4.04
N PHE A 447 -10.47 3.11 -3.95
CA PHE A 447 -9.76 3.64 -5.10
C PHE A 447 -9.28 2.51 -6.03
N ILE A 448 -8.61 1.50 -5.49
CA ILE A 448 -8.11 0.36 -6.27
C ILE A 448 -9.25 -0.42 -6.92
N GLU A 449 -10.36 -0.61 -6.22
CA GLU A 449 -11.53 -1.30 -6.76
C GLU A 449 -12.11 -0.56 -7.98
N ARG A 450 -12.33 0.76 -7.88
CA ARG A 450 -12.86 1.60 -8.97
C ARG A 450 -11.94 1.66 -10.19
N HIS A 451 -10.63 1.63 -9.98
CA HIS A 451 -9.62 1.86 -11.02
C HIS A 451 -8.77 0.61 -11.33
N SER A 452 -9.29 -0.58 -11.03
CA SER A 452 -8.52 -1.84 -11.06
C SER A 452 -7.94 -2.23 -12.43
N GLU A 453 -8.53 -1.78 -13.54
CA GLU A 453 -8.03 -2.01 -14.90
C GLU A 453 -7.25 -0.82 -15.49
N GLU A 454 -6.97 0.18 -14.66
CA GLU A 454 -6.31 1.42 -15.07
C GLU A 454 -4.85 1.46 -14.61
N PHE A 455 -4.14 2.48 -15.12
CA PHE A 455 -2.75 2.75 -14.75
C PHE A 455 -2.65 4.13 -14.09
N VAL A 456 -1.67 4.27 -13.20
CA VAL A 456 -1.38 5.53 -12.51
C VAL A 456 0.09 5.87 -12.66
N HIS A 457 0.37 7.05 -13.19
CA HIS A 457 1.71 7.63 -13.19
C HIS A 457 1.90 8.44 -11.91
N LEU A 458 2.92 8.12 -11.12
CA LEU A 458 3.21 8.80 -9.86
C LEU A 458 4.36 9.80 -10.02
N THR A 459 4.17 10.99 -9.46
CA THR A 459 5.21 12.01 -9.29
C THR A 459 5.35 12.34 -7.80
N ARG A 460 6.58 12.47 -7.31
CA ARG A 460 6.89 12.68 -5.89
C ARG A 460 7.08 14.16 -5.55
N ILE A 461 6.68 14.57 -4.35
CA ILE A 461 6.97 15.88 -3.77
C ILE A 461 7.35 15.69 -2.30
N GLY A 462 8.49 16.24 -1.89
CA GLY A 462 8.87 16.27 -0.47
C GLY A 462 7.90 17.12 0.35
N THR A 463 7.42 16.59 1.47
CA THR A 463 6.44 17.27 2.32
C THR A 463 7.14 18.23 3.29
N PRO A 464 6.90 19.55 3.17
CA PRO A 464 7.54 20.52 4.05
C PRO A 464 6.93 20.48 5.45
N SER A 465 7.70 20.95 6.44
CA SER A 465 7.23 21.05 7.82
C SER A 465 6.16 22.14 8.02
N LEU A 466 6.20 23.19 7.20
CA LEU A 466 5.24 24.29 7.20
C LEU A 466 4.28 24.12 6.01
N ILE A 467 2.99 24.19 6.30
CA ILE A 467 1.92 24.02 5.32
C ILE A 467 0.86 25.08 5.63
N TYR A 468 0.39 25.80 4.62
CA TYR A 468 -0.61 26.83 4.79
C TYR A 468 -1.55 26.87 3.59
N PHE A 469 -2.76 26.36 3.77
CA PHE A 469 -3.82 26.52 2.78
C PHE A 469 -4.40 27.92 2.93
N LYS A 470 -4.12 28.79 1.96
CA LYS A 470 -4.77 30.09 1.90
C LYS A 470 -6.28 29.85 1.79
N ALA A 471 -7.02 30.41 2.74
CA ALA A 471 -8.46 30.46 2.71
C ALA A 471 -8.92 31.07 1.37
N PRO A 472 -9.92 30.49 0.69
CA PRO A 472 -10.64 31.27 -0.29
C PRO A 472 -11.34 32.41 0.49
N VAL A 473 -10.78 33.62 0.37
CA VAL A 473 -11.31 34.92 0.85
C VAL A 473 -12.61 35.27 0.13
N LYS A 474 -13.76 34.93 0.71
CA LYS A 474 -15.06 35.40 0.19
C LYS A 474 -14.98 36.92 0.01
N PRO A 475 -15.18 37.45 -1.22
CA PRO A 475 -15.11 38.89 -1.48
C PRO A 475 -16.14 39.67 -0.66
#